data_AF-A0A2V6MFB2-F1
#
_entry.id   AF-A0A2V6MFB2-F1
#
_cell.length_a   1.000
_cell.length_b   1.000
_cell.length_c   1.000
_cell.angle_alpha   90.00
_cell.angle_beta   90.00
_cell.angle_gamma   90.00
#
_symmetry.space_group_name_H-M   'P 1'
#
loop_
_entity.id
_entity.type
_entity.pdbx_description
1 polymer ?
#
loop_
_entity_poly.entity_id
_entity_poly.type
_entity_poly.pdbx_seq_one_letter_code
_entity_poly.pdbx_strand_id
1 'polypeptide(L)'
;MKSPLGEPLPVCGSAALGYALLWLVLEGGKLVFGKKRIRLEKPTSFTWTRHEDDADFVVGNENSLWSDFFAREKDQLLLHCSRAKIGEHEFIDAILRFHYNRVQVGSETFRLDQLDKISGTANEVEIPREAMGRGDLKFLACIGAFLGWRAVLFAIFAGSLYGSMIGLITLVLGRRVWSLKLPFGPYLALGAITWMFFGDSVVRWYQTLLRP
;
A
#
# COMPACT_ATOMS: atom_id res chain seq x y z
N MET A 1 39.61 -10.86 -46.25
CA MET A 1 38.83 -9.83 -45.52
C MET A 1 37.73 -10.54 -44.73
N LYS A 2 37.81 -10.55 -43.40
CA LYS A 2 36.87 -11.24 -42.51
C LYS A 2 36.33 -10.18 -41.54
N SER A 3 35.04 -9.86 -41.63
CA SER A 3 34.34 -8.98 -40.69
C SER A 3 34.00 -9.77 -39.41
N PRO A 4 34.28 -9.26 -38.18
CA PRO A 4 33.90 -9.93 -36.95
C PRO A 4 32.78 -9.15 -36.26
N LEU A 5 31.52 -9.43 -36.58
CA LEU A 5 30.38 -8.87 -35.85
C LEU A 5 29.25 -9.90 -35.79
N GLY A 6 28.89 -10.31 -34.57
CA GLY A 6 27.64 -11.03 -34.30
C GLY A 6 27.75 -12.30 -33.46
N GLU A 7 28.49 -12.28 -32.34
CA GLU A 7 28.27 -13.28 -31.28
C GLU A 7 26.90 -13.01 -30.62
N PRO A 8 25.99 -14.00 -30.51
CA PRO A 8 24.75 -13.82 -29.77
C PRO A 8 25.09 -13.69 -28.28
N LEU A 9 24.74 -12.56 -27.68
CA LEU A 9 24.83 -12.38 -26.23
C LEU A 9 24.17 -13.57 -25.52
N PRO A 10 24.84 -14.22 -24.54
CA PRO A 10 24.33 -15.44 -23.93
C PRO A 10 23.03 -15.14 -23.19
N VAL A 11 21.94 -15.74 -23.66
CA VAL A 11 20.57 -15.61 -23.14
C VAL A 11 20.47 -15.90 -21.62
N CYS A 12 21.45 -16.63 -21.06
CA CYS A 12 21.57 -16.84 -19.61
C CYS A 12 21.93 -15.57 -18.81
N GLY A 13 22.72 -14.66 -19.37
CA GLY A 13 23.15 -13.45 -18.66
C GLY A 13 22.02 -12.45 -18.43
N SER A 14 21.11 -12.33 -19.41
CA SER A 14 19.93 -11.48 -19.31
C SER A 14 18.88 -12.04 -18.34
N ALA A 15 18.71 -13.37 -18.28
CA ALA A 15 17.78 -14.01 -17.34
C ALA A 15 18.22 -13.84 -15.88
N ALA A 16 19.52 -13.99 -15.60
CA ALA A 16 20.07 -13.79 -14.26
C ALA A 16 19.98 -12.33 -13.79
N LEU A 17 20.24 -11.38 -14.70
CA LEU A 17 20.07 -9.95 -14.42
C LEU A 17 18.60 -9.59 -14.18
N GLY A 18 17.68 -10.17 -14.95
CA GLY A 18 16.24 -10.00 -14.73
C GLY A 18 15.82 -10.49 -13.35
N TYR A 19 16.27 -11.68 -12.94
CA TYR A 19 15.99 -12.25 -11.62
C TYR A 19 16.57 -11.41 -10.47
N ALA A 20 17.83 -10.98 -10.58
CA ALA A 20 18.47 -10.15 -9.56
C ALA A 20 17.76 -8.81 -9.38
N LEU A 21 17.29 -8.22 -10.49
CA LEU A 21 16.54 -6.97 -10.48
C LEU A 21 15.15 -7.14 -9.87
N LEU A 22 14.45 -8.25 -10.17
CA LEU A 22 13.18 -8.59 -9.52
C LEU A 22 13.33 -8.73 -8.01
N TRP A 23 14.37 -9.43 -7.58
CA TRP A 23 14.66 -9.63 -6.16
C TRP A 23 14.92 -8.30 -5.45
N LEU A 24 15.73 -7.42 -6.05
CA LEU A 24 16.06 -6.10 -5.49
C LEU A 24 14.83 -5.20 -5.39
N VAL A 25 13.98 -5.17 -6.42
CA VAL A 25 12.72 -4.38 -6.41
C VAL A 25 11.76 -4.89 -5.32
N LEU A 26 11.63 -6.20 -5.16
CA LEU A 26 10.77 -6.79 -4.13
C LEU A 26 11.28 -6.51 -2.71
N GLU A 27 12.59 -6.62 -2.50
CA GLU A 27 13.20 -6.39 -1.19
C GLU A 27 13.17 -4.90 -0.81
N GLY A 28 13.45 -4.01 -1.77
CA GLY A 28 13.33 -2.56 -1.60
C GLY A 28 11.89 -2.10 -1.31
N GLY A 29 10.90 -2.71 -1.98
CA GLY A 29 9.48 -2.41 -1.74
C GLY A 29 9.02 -2.74 -0.31
N LYS A 30 9.52 -3.84 0.28
CA LYS A 30 9.20 -4.18 1.69
C LYS A 30 9.76 -3.16 2.68
N LEU A 31 10.95 -2.61 2.40
CA LEU A 31 11.63 -1.65 3.26
C LEU A 31 10.97 -0.27 3.23
N VAL A 32 10.57 0.22 2.05
CA VAL A 32 10.03 1.58 1.88
C VAL A 32 8.61 1.72 2.43
N PHE A 33 7.81 0.65 2.42
CA PHE A 33 6.36 0.73 2.68
C PHE A 33 5.91 0.03 3.97
N GLY A 34 6.83 -0.43 4.82
CA GLY A 34 6.52 -1.36 5.90
C GLY A 34 5.58 -0.82 6.98
N LYS A 35 5.70 0.45 7.41
CA LYS A 35 4.95 1.02 8.54
C LYS A 35 4.85 2.55 8.40
N LYS A 36 3.66 3.13 8.66
CA LYS A 36 3.48 4.59 8.78
C LYS A 36 3.04 4.93 10.20
N ARG A 37 3.91 5.62 10.94
CA ARG A 37 3.59 6.20 12.25
C ARG A 37 2.97 7.57 12.05
N ILE A 38 1.79 7.79 12.62
CA ILE A 38 1.11 9.09 12.60
C ILE A 38 1.05 9.57 14.05
N ARG A 39 1.90 10.53 14.39
CA ARG A 39 1.81 11.23 15.66
C ARG A 39 0.69 12.26 15.57
N LEU A 40 -0.27 12.19 16.48
CA LEU A 40 -1.36 13.15 16.53
C LEU A 40 -0.85 14.43 17.20
N GLU A 41 -1.13 15.59 16.62
CA GLU A 41 -0.71 16.89 17.17
C GLU A 41 -1.39 17.21 18.50
N LYS A 42 -2.55 16.59 18.78
CA LYS A 42 -3.29 16.73 20.02
C LYS A 42 -3.82 15.37 20.49
N PRO A 43 -3.92 15.13 21.82
CA PRO A 43 -4.59 13.95 22.36
C PRO A 43 -6.01 13.87 21.80
N THR A 44 -6.27 12.85 20.98
CA THR A 44 -7.54 12.71 20.25
C THR A 44 -8.33 11.57 20.86
N SER A 45 -9.63 11.78 21.09
CA SER A 45 -10.51 10.72 21.55
C SER A 45 -10.70 9.67 20.47
N PHE A 46 -10.54 8.39 20.81
CA PHE A 46 -10.87 7.29 19.92
C PHE A 46 -12.01 6.44 20.51
N THR A 47 -12.82 5.84 19.66
CA THR A 47 -13.88 4.91 20.03
C THR A 47 -13.93 3.79 19.02
N TRP A 48 -13.84 2.56 19.51
CA TRP A 48 -14.12 1.34 18.75
C TRP A 48 -15.48 0.80 19.23
N THR A 49 -16.41 0.57 18.30
CA THR A 49 -17.75 0.05 18.62
C THR A 49 -18.06 -1.12 17.71
N ARG A 50 -18.47 -2.24 18.30
CA ARG A 50 -18.81 -3.44 17.54
C ARG A 50 -20.21 -3.34 16.91
N HIS A 51 -20.31 -3.82 15.68
CA HIS A 51 -21.57 -4.13 14.97
C HIS A 51 -21.67 -5.64 14.70
N GLU A 52 -22.82 -6.11 14.19
CA GLU A 52 -23.12 -7.54 14.02
C GLU A 52 -22.04 -8.28 13.22
N ASP A 53 -21.59 -7.70 12.09
CA ASP A 53 -20.62 -8.32 11.18
C ASP A 53 -19.25 -7.59 11.08
N ASP A 54 -19.14 -6.34 11.54
CA ASP A 54 -17.89 -5.54 11.52
C ASP A 54 -17.84 -4.61 12.74
N ALA A 55 -16.90 -3.66 12.80
CA ALA A 55 -16.84 -2.65 13.84
C ALA A 55 -16.52 -1.26 13.25
N ASP A 56 -16.97 -0.22 13.94
CA ASP A 56 -16.62 1.15 13.62
C ASP A 56 -15.44 1.59 14.49
N PHE A 57 -14.47 2.25 13.88
CA PHE A 57 -13.34 2.86 14.56
C PHE A 57 -13.28 4.36 14.25
N VAL A 58 -13.63 5.14 15.27
CA VAL A 58 -13.71 6.60 15.21
C VAL A 58 -12.51 7.20 15.94
N VAL A 59 -11.76 8.08 15.28
CA VAL A 59 -10.68 8.87 15.89
C VAL A 59 -10.95 10.35 15.65
N GLY A 60 -11.30 11.07 16.71
CA GLY A 60 -11.71 12.47 16.60
C GLY A 60 -13.01 12.60 15.81
N ASN A 61 -12.92 13.23 14.62
CA ASN A 61 -14.06 13.39 13.71
C ASN A 61 -14.02 12.42 12.51
N GLU A 62 -13.00 11.58 12.41
CA GLU A 62 -12.87 10.61 11.32
C GLU A 62 -13.52 9.29 11.74
N ASN A 63 -14.55 8.85 11.00
CA ASN A 63 -15.13 7.52 11.13
C ASN A 63 -14.57 6.62 10.01
N SER A 64 -14.15 5.41 10.37
CA SER A 64 -13.62 4.40 9.44
C SER A 64 -14.04 3.02 9.87
N LEU A 65 -14.23 2.10 8.92
CA LEU A 65 -14.54 0.71 9.22
C LEU A 65 -13.31 0.03 9.82
N TRP A 66 -13.53 -0.87 10.77
CA TRP A 66 -12.46 -1.61 11.42
C TRP A 66 -11.70 -2.48 10.44
N SER A 67 -12.42 -3.16 9.55
CA SER A 67 -11.87 -3.97 8.47
C SER A 67 -10.92 -3.21 7.54
N ASP A 68 -11.09 -1.89 7.36
CA ASP A 68 -10.23 -1.08 6.49
C ASP A 68 -8.78 -0.99 6.99
N PHE A 69 -8.55 -1.15 8.30
CA PHE A 69 -7.23 -1.07 8.91
C PHE A 69 -6.43 -2.39 8.84
N PHE A 70 -7.08 -3.52 8.55
CA PHE A 70 -6.47 -4.86 8.58
C PHE A 70 -6.58 -5.55 7.23
N ALA A 71 -5.69 -5.20 6.30
CA ALA A 71 -5.63 -5.84 4.99
C ALA A 71 -4.98 -7.24 5.04
N ARG A 72 -4.21 -7.53 6.09
CA ARG A 72 -3.51 -8.81 6.31
C ARG A 72 -3.76 -9.33 7.72
N GLU A 73 -3.75 -10.64 7.88
CA GLU A 73 -3.86 -11.30 9.20
C GLU A 73 -2.76 -10.88 10.21
N LYS A 74 -1.59 -10.48 9.71
CA LYS A 74 -0.45 -10.04 10.53
C LYS A 74 -0.44 -8.53 10.81
N ASP A 75 -1.39 -7.79 10.27
CA ASP A 75 -1.46 -6.34 10.48
C ASP A 75 -1.78 -6.06 11.95
N GLN A 76 -1.11 -5.03 12.48
CA GLN A 76 -1.24 -4.59 13.86
C GLN A 76 -1.40 -3.09 13.86
N LEU A 77 -2.43 -2.60 14.55
CA LEU A 77 -2.65 -1.19 14.80
C LEU A 77 -2.21 -0.89 16.24
N LEU A 78 -1.26 0.03 16.42
CA LEU A 78 -0.74 0.39 17.74
C LEU A 78 -1.26 1.76 18.13
N LEU A 79 -1.93 1.83 19.27
CA LEU A 79 -2.49 3.05 19.84
C LEU A 79 -1.76 3.35 21.14
N HIS A 80 -1.03 4.46 21.15
CA HIS A 80 -0.43 5.00 22.36
C HIS A 80 -1.45 5.88 23.04
N CYS A 81 -2.00 5.41 24.16
CA CYS A 81 -3.12 6.05 24.82
C CYS A 81 -2.72 6.57 26.19
N SER A 82 -3.08 7.82 26.48
CA SER A 82 -2.97 8.37 27.83
C SER A 82 -3.99 7.73 28.77
N ARG A 83 -5.18 7.42 28.25
CA ARG A 83 -6.24 6.70 28.97
C ARG A 83 -7.03 5.84 27.99
N ALA A 84 -7.31 4.60 28.34
CA ALA A 84 -8.16 3.70 27.56
C ALA A 84 -9.00 2.81 28.46
N LYS A 85 -10.27 2.65 28.10
CA LYS A 85 -11.24 1.78 28.77
C LYS A 85 -11.61 0.63 27.85
N ILE A 86 -11.39 -0.59 28.31
CA ILE A 86 -11.69 -1.86 27.61
C ILE A 86 -12.63 -2.66 28.51
N GLY A 87 -13.92 -2.69 28.16
CA GLY A 87 -14.94 -3.24 29.06
C GLY A 87 -14.93 -2.51 30.40
N GLU A 88 -14.73 -3.26 31.49
CA GLU A 88 -14.63 -2.73 32.86
C GLU A 88 -13.21 -2.31 33.27
N HIS A 89 -12.20 -2.62 32.47
CA HIS A 89 -10.81 -2.32 32.81
C HIS A 89 -10.39 -0.96 32.24
N GLU A 90 -9.77 -0.14 33.08
CA GLU A 90 -9.21 1.15 32.67
C GLU A 90 -7.68 1.10 32.75
N PHE A 91 -7.05 1.50 31.65
CA PHE A 91 -5.60 1.56 31.50
C PHE A 91 -5.18 3.02 31.35
N ILE A 92 -4.11 3.39 32.05
CA ILE A 92 -3.51 4.73 32.00
C ILE A 92 -2.11 4.57 31.42
N ASP A 93 -1.76 5.44 30.47
CA ASP A 93 -0.47 5.46 29.77
C ASP A 93 -0.04 4.09 29.22
N ALA A 94 -0.88 3.54 28.35
CA ALA A 94 -0.75 2.18 27.84
C ALA A 94 -0.72 2.13 26.30
N ILE A 95 0.00 1.13 25.78
CA ILE A 95 0.05 0.85 24.34
C ILE A 95 -0.95 -0.28 24.05
N LEU A 96 -2.04 0.06 23.39
CA LEU A 96 -2.98 -0.93 22.88
C LEU A 96 -2.50 -1.46 21.54
N ARG A 97 -2.26 -2.77 21.48
CA ARG A 97 -1.91 -3.47 20.25
C ARG A 97 -3.14 -4.19 19.72
N PHE A 98 -3.76 -3.59 18.72
CA PHE A 98 -4.91 -4.17 18.07
C PHE A 98 -4.49 -5.10 16.94
N HIS A 99 -5.11 -6.27 16.93
CA HIS A 99 -5.26 -7.16 15.80
C HIS A 99 -6.73 -7.19 15.39
N TYR A 100 -7.02 -7.77 14.22
CA TYR A 100 -8.39 -7.89 13.72
C TYR A 100 -9.39 -8.43 14.77
N ASN A 101 -9.00 -9.45 15.55
CA ASN A 101 -9.88 -10.15 16.51
C ASN A 101 -9.52 -9.99 18.00
N ARG A 102 -8.44 -9.27 18.32
CA ARG A 102 -7.99 -9.12 19.71
C ARG A 102 -7.25 -7.81 19.93
N VAL A 103 -7.29 -7.32 21.16
CA VAL A 103 -6.46 -6.22 21.62
C VAL A 103 -5.57 -6.69 22.76
N GLN A 104 -4.29 -6.31 22.72
CA GLN A 104 -3.31 -6.64 23.76
C GLN A 104 -2.86 -5.36 24.46
N VAL A 105 -2.80 -5.40 25.78
CA VAL A 105 -2.30 -4.30 26.62
C VAL A 105 -1.32 -4.90 27.62
N GLY A 106 -0.03 -4.57 27.46
CA GLY A 106 1.03 -5.20 28.26
C GLY A 106 1.05 -6.73 28.08
N SER A 107 0.76 -7.47 29.16
CA SER A 107 0.63 -8.94 29.17
C SER A 107 -0.81 -9.43 28.99
N GLU A 108 -1.80 -8.55 29.08
CA GLU A 108 -3.22 -8.91 28.99
C GLU A 108 -3.68 -8.93 27.54
N THR A 109 -4.50 -9.92 27.19
CA THR A 109 -5.08 -10.06 25.85
C THR A 109 -6.59 -10.16 25.98
N PHE A 110 -7.31 -9.24 25.35
CA PHE A 110 -8.76 -9.22 25.30
C PHE A 110 -9.23 -9.57 23.89
N ARG A 111 -10.24 -10.43 23.78
CA ARG A 111 -10.86 -10.75 22.47
C ARG A 111 -11.88 -9.67 22.13
N LEU A 112 -11.80 -9.12 20.92
CA LEU A 112 -12.76 -8.12 20.43
C LEU A 112 -14.16 -8.74 20.32
N ASP A 113 -14.25 -10.06 20.12
CA ASP A 113 -15.50 -10.81 20.07
C ASP A 113 -16.32 -10.78 21.37
N GLN A 114 -15.73 -10.35 22.47
CA GLN A 114 -16.38 -10.29 23.80
C GLN A 114 -16.59 -8.85 24.28
N LEU A 115 -16.25 -7.87 23.45
CA LEU A 115 -16.30 -6.46 23.80
C LEU A 115 -17.30 -5.76 22.89
N ASP A 116 -18.19 -4.96 23.48
CA ASP A 116 -19.12 -4.13 22.72
C ASP A 116 -18.46 -2.80 22.32
N LYS A 117 -17.60 -2.27 23.19
CA LYS A 117 -17.03 -0.94 23.05
C LYS A 117 -15.66 -0.80 23.72
N ILE A 118 -14.76 -0.07 23.06
CA ILE A 118 -13.49 0.39 23.62
C ILE A 118 -13.40 1.89 23.37
N SER A 119 -12.97 2.67 24.36
CA SER A 119 -12.87 4.13 24.21
C SER A 119 -11.70 4.68 24.99
N GLY A 120 -11.15 5.82 24.56
CA GLY A 120 -10.03 6.43 25.24
C GLY A 120 -9.50 7.67 24.54
N THR A 121 -8.33 8.11 24.98
CA THR A 121 -7.60 9.22 24.38
C THR A 121 -6.23 8.71 23.90
N ALA A 122 -5.99 8.86 22.60
CA ALA A 122 -4.76 8.47 21.93
C ALA A 122 -3.89 9.68 21.60
N ASN A 123 -2.60 9.55 21.82
CA ASN A 123 -1.59 10.55 21.48
C ASN A 123 -0.87 10.20 20.16
N GLU A 124 -0.72 8.92 19.87
CA GLU A 124 -0.04 8.43 18.66
C GLU A 124 -0.74 7.17 18.15
N VAL A 125 -0.91 7.09 16.83
CA VAL A 125 -1.52 5.95 16.15
C VAL A 125 -0.56 5.45 15.08
N GLU A 126 -0.13 4.21 15.21
CA GLU A 126 0.63 3.50 14.18
C GLU A 126 -0.32 2.58 13.43
N ILE A 127 -0.62 2.95 12.19
CA ILE A 127 -1.50 2.20 11.31
C ILE A 127 -0.61 1.38 10.35
N PRO A 128 -0.88 0.07 10.17
CA PRO A 128 -0.21 -0.71 9.16
C PRO A 128 -0.65 -0.18 7.80
N ARG A 129 0.27 0.46 7.07
CA ARG A 129 -0.04 1.06 5.76
C ARG A 129 0.41 0.12 4.67
N GLU A 130 -0.52 -0.36 3.85
CA GLU A 130 -0.17 -0.81 2.51
C GLU A 130 -0.17 0.40 1.58
N ALA A 131 1.00 0.78 1.07
CA ALA A 131 1.09 1.86 0.07
C ALA A 131 0.61 1.41 -1.33
N MET A 132 0.55 0.10 -1.57
CA MET A 132 0.21 -0.51 -2.84
C MET A 132 -0.36 -1.91 -2.57
N GLY A 133 -1.44 -2.29 -3.25
CA GLY A 133 -2.05 -3.60 -3.04
C GLY A 133 -1.05 -4.71 -3.38
N ARG A 134 -1.04 -5.81 -2.60
CA ARG A 134 -0.17 -6.97 -2.90
C ARG A 134 -0.33 -7.49 -4.32
N GLY A 135 -1.53 -7.40 -4.88
CA GLY A 135 -1.80 -7.74 -6.28
C GLY A 135 -1.02 -6.86 -7.26
N ASP A 136 -1.04 -5.55 -7.04
CA ASP A 136 -0.34 -4.58 -7.89
C ASP A 136 1.19 -4.79 -7.84
N LEU A 137 1.74 -5.12 -6.68
CA LEU A 137 3.17 -5.45 -6.55
C LEU A 137 3.54 -6.71 -7.35
N LYS A 138 2.73 -7.77 -7.26
CA LYS A 138 2.94 -8.99 -8.06
C LYS A 138 2.83 -8.67 -9.55
N PHE A 139 1.90 -7.82 -9.92
CA PHE A 139 1.69 -7.43 -11.31
C PHE A 139 2.87 -6.60 -11.85
N LEU A 140 3.40 -5.65 -11.07
CA LEU A 140 4.64 -4.94 -11.39
C LEU A 140 5.84 -5.89 -11.50
N ALA A 141 5.93 -6.89 -10.63
CA ALA A 141 6.98 -7.89 -10.72
C ALA A 141 6.87 -8.69 -12.03
N CYS A 142 5.66 -9.07 -12.45
CA CYS A 142 5.44 -9.69 -13.76
C CYS A 142 5.83 -8.74 -14.91
N ILE A 143 5.40 -7.48 -14.88
CA ILE A 143 5.78 -6.47 -15.88
C ILE A 143 7.31 -6.34 -15.94
N GLY A 144 7.99 -6.27 -14.80
CA GLY A 144 9.45 -6.21 -14.73
C GLY A 144 10.14 -7.46 -15.27
N ALA A 145 9.54 -8.64 -15.04
CA ALA A 145 10.08 -9.91 -15.52
C ALA A 145 9.99 -10.04 -17.04
N PHE A 146 8.87 -9.62 -17.64
CA PHE A 146 8.63 -9.79 -19.08
C PHE A 146 9.09 -8.60 -19.93
N LEU A 147 8.91 -7.36 -19.44
CA LEU A 147 9.13 -6.12 -20.20
C LEU A 147 10.33 -5.32 -19.68
N GLY A 148 10.95 -5.74 -18.57
CA GLY A 148 12.11 -5.09 -17.95
C GLY A 148 11.76 -3.91 -17.02
N TRP A 149 12.76 -3.41 -16.29
CA TRP A 149 12.56 -2.36 -15.27
C TRP A 149 12.10 -1.01 -15.82
N ARG A 150 12.48 -0.67 -17.07
CA ARG A 150 12.01 0.54 -17.74
C ARG A 150 10.48 0.53 -17.91
N ALA A 151 9.94 -0.64 -18.22
CA ALA A 151 8.49 -0.85 -18.32
C ALA A 151 7.79 -0.64 -16.98
N VAL A 152 8.40 -1.10 -15.88
CA VAL A 152 7.85 -0.92 -14.53
C VAL A 152 7.72 0.56 -14.18
N LEU A 153 8.79 1.35 -14.39
CA LEU A 153 8.77 2.78 -14.12
C LEU A 153 7.71 3.51 -14.96
N PHE A 154 7.66 3.18 -16.26
CA PHE A 154 6.65 3.77 -17.14
C PHE A 154 5.24 3.34 -16.75
N ALA A 155 5.00 2.07 -16.41
CA ALA A 155 3.69 1.55 -16.04
C ALA A 155 3.17 2.20 -14.75
N ILE A 156 4.04 2.44 -13.75
CA ILE A 156 3.68 3.19 -12.54
C ILE A 156 3.27 4.61 -12.90
N PHE A 157 4.08 5.29 -13.72
CA PHE A 157 3.82 6.67 -14.12
C PHE A 157 2.53 6.80 -14.94
N ALA A 158 2.41 6.03 -16.02
CA ALA A 158 1.23 6.01 -16.88
C ALA A 158 -0.01 5.56 -16.11
N GLY A 159 0.10 4.54 -15.26
CA GLY A 159 -0.97 4.07 -14.39
C GLY A 159 -1.47 5.16 -13.43
N SER A 160 -0.57 5.92 -12.83
CA SER A 160 -0.95 7.06 -11.98
C SER A 160 -1.65 8.17 -12.77
N LEU A 161 -1.20 8.43 -14.00
CA LEU A 161 -1.78 9.44 -14.89
C LEU A 161 -3.20 9.04 -15.32
N TYR A 162 -3.39 7.79 -15.76
CA TYR A 162 -4.71 7.26 -16.14
C TYR A 162 -5.65 7.21 -14.94
N GLY A 163 -5.18 6.74 -13.78
CA GLY A 163 -5.96 6.68 -12.56
C GLY A 163 -6.38 8.08 -12.08
N SER A 164 -5.49 9.06 -12.15
CA SER A 164 -5.78 10.45 -11.80
C SER A 164 -6.77 11.09 -12.78
N MET A 165 -6.61 10.91 -14.09
CA MET A 165 -7.57 11.40 -15.08
C MET A 165 -8.98 10.84 -14.84
N ILE A 166 -9.07 9.52 -14.65
CA ILE A 166 -10.37 8.86 -14.46
C ILE A 166 -10.99 9.27 -13.12
N GLY A 167 -10.18 9.36 -12.06
CA GLY A 167 -10.62 9.86 -10.75
C GLY A 167 -11.11 11.31 -10.79
N LEU A 168 -10.46 12.17 -11.58
CA LEU A 168 -10.89 13.55 -11.78
C LEU A 168 -12.23 13.61 -12.55
N ILE A 169 -12.37 12.81 -13.60
CA ILE A 169 -13.60 12.72 -14.39
C ILE A 169 -14.78 12.27 -13.51
N THR A 170 -14.61 11.21 -12.71
CA THR A 170 -15.68 10.71 -11.83
C THR A 170 -16.07 11.71 -10.75
N LEU A 171 -15.11 12.47 -10.22
CA LEU A 171 -15.36 13.56 -9.27
C LEU A 171 -16.19 14.68 -9.89
N VAL A 172 -15.89 15.09 -11.13
CA VAL A 172 -16.65 16.12 -11.86
C VAL A 172 -18.06 15.64 -12.20
N LEU A 173 -18.24 14.36 -12.50
CA LEU A 173 -19.54 13.73 -12.78
C LEU A 173 -20.42 13.53 -11.53
N GLY A 174 -20.01 14.02 -10.35
CA GLY A 174 -20.81 14.00 -9.12
C GLY A 174 -20.95 12.60 -8.49
N ARG A 175 -20.32 11.57 -9.06
CA ARG A 175 -20.17 10.28 -8.39
C ARG A 175 -19.06 10.43 -7.36
N ARG A 176 -19.46 10.77 -6.13
CA ARG A 176 -18.60 10.64 -4.94
C ARG A 176 -18.18 9.19 -4.80
N VAL A 177 -17.04 8.85 -5.36
CA VAL A 177 -16.31 7.63 -5.05
C VAL A 177 -15.70 7.86 -3.67
N TRP A 178 -16.53 7.70 -2.63
CA TRP A 178 -16.10 7.72 -1.23
C TRP A 178 -15.06 6.63 -1.06
N SER A 179 -13.80 7.00 -0.84
CA SER A 179 -12.73 6.17 -0.29
C SER A 179 -12.56 4.75 -0.88
N LEU A 180 -13.13 4.46 -2.05
CA LEU A 180 -12.86 3.22 -2.76
C LEU A 180 -11.44 3.35 -3.26
N LYS A 181 -10.53 2.72 -2.52
CA LYS A 181 -9.18 2.31 -2.93
C LYS A 181 -9.21 2.10 -4.44
N LEU A 182 -8.80 3.12 -5.21
CA LEU A 182 -8.82 3.04 -6.68
C LEU A 182 -7.89 1.89 -7.03
N PRO A 183 -8.40 0.77 -7.59
CA PRO A 183 -7.56 -0.39 -7.83
C PRO A 183 -6.48 0.04 -8.82
N PHE A 184 -5.23 0.00 -8.40
CA PHE A 184 -4.11 0.50 -9.21
C PHE A 184 -3.82 -0.48 -10.36
N GLY A 185 -4.10 -1.77 -10.17
CA GLY A 185 -3.87 -2.87 -11.10
C GLY A 185 -4.37 -2.62 -12.54
N PRO A 186 -5.66 -2.28 -12.77
CA PRO A 186 -6.15 -1.99 -14.12
C PRO A 186 -5.39 -0.86 -14.83
N TYR A 187 -5.03 0.21 -14.12
CA TYR A 187 -4.29 1.33 -14.70
C TYR A 187 -2.83 0.98 -14.99
N LEU A 188 -2.21 0.18 -14.13
CA LEU A 188 -0.89 -0.40 -14.39
C LEU A 188 -0.90 -1.30 -15.63
N ALA A 189 -1.99 -2.06 -15.84
CA ALA A 189 -2.12 -2.94 -17.00
C ALA A 189 -2.19 -2.12 -18.29
N LEU A 190 -2.96 -1.03 -18.28
CA LEU A 190 -2.97 -0.07 -19.39
C LEU A 190 -1.58 0.53 -19.61
N GLY A 191 -0.87 0.93 -18.54
CA GLY A 191 0.51 1.42 -18.64
C GLY A 191 1.48 0.40 -19.27
N ALA A 192 1.37 -0.88 -18.89
CA ALA A 192 2.17 -1.96 -19.45
C ALA A 192 1.84 -2.25 -20.92
N ILE A 193 0.54 -2.22 -21.29
CA ILE A 193 0.11 -2.36 -22.69
C ILE A 193 0.66 -1.20 -23.52
N THR A 194 0.54 0.04 -23.04
CA THR A 194 1.11 1.22 -23.70
C THR A 194 2.62 1.08 -23.88
N TRP A 195 3.34 0.57 -22.88
CA TRP A 195 4.76 0.28 -23.01
C TRP A 195 5.06 -0.78 -24.05
N MET A 196 4.24 -1.83 -24.14
CA MET A 196 4.44 -2.90 -25.12
C MET A 196 4.37 -2.41 -26.58
N PHE A 197 3.50 -1.42 -26.87
CA PHE A 197 3.36 -0.86 -28.21
C PHE A 197 4.25 0.35 -28.49
N PHE A 198 4.50 1.19 -27.48
CA PHE A 198 5.17 2.49 -27.67
C PHE A 198 6.49 2.63 -26.89
N GLY A 199 6.90 1.63 -26.12
CA GLY A 199 8.09 1.70 -25.25
C GLY A 199 9.37 2.04 -26.01
N ASP A 200 9.60 1.42 -27.18
CA ASP A 200 10.78 1.70 -28.01
C ASP A 200 10.79 3.14 -28.55
N SER A 201 9.62 3.69 -28.84
CA SER A 201 9.48 5.08 -29.28
C SER A 201 9.73 6.06 -28.13
N VAL A 202 9.26 5.74 -26.91
CA VAL A 202 9.51 6.52 -25.70
C VAL A 202 11.00 6.54 -25.35
N VAL A 203 11.67 5.38 -25.41
CA VAL A 203 13.11 5.27 -25.14
C VAL A 203 13.91 6.05 -26.17
N ARG A 204 13.57 5.95 -27.46
CA ARG A 204 14.24 6.70 -28.53
C ARG A 204 14.04 8.20 -28.36
N TRP A 205 12.82 8.66 -28.07
CA TRP A 205 12.55 10.07 -27.79
C TRP A 205 13.40 10.60 -26.65
N TYR A 206 13.52 9.84 -25.56
CA TYR A 206 14.36 10.21 -24.42
C TYR A 206 15.86 10.26 -24.77
N GLN A 207 16.34 9.30 -25.58
CA GLN A 207 17.73 9.28 -26.05
C GLN A 207 18.05 10.46 -26.97
N THR A 208 17.13 10.87 -27.83
CA THR A 208 17.28 12.07 -28.67
C THR A 208 17.31 13.35 -27.83
N LEU A 209 16.54 13.41 -26.74
CA LEU A 209 16.57 14.57 -25.84
C LEU A 209 17.90 14.66 -25.05
N LEU A 210 18.48 13.52 -24.68
CA LEU A 210 19.72 13.44 -23.90
C LEU A 210 21.01 13.54 -24.72
N ARG A 211 20.94 13.27 -26.03
CA ARG A 211 22.04 13.50 -26.96
C ARG A 211 21.78 14.85 -27.66
N PRO A 212 22.31 15.96 -27.14
CA PRO A 212 22.22 17.24 -27.83
C PRO A 212 22.91 17.17 -29.21
#